data_AF-A0A434RME4-F1
#
_entry.id   AF-A0A434RME4-F1
#
_cell.length_a   1.000
_cell.length_b   1.000
_cell.length_c   1.000
_cell.angle_alpha   90.00
_cell.angle_beta   90.00
_cell.angle_gamma   90.00
#
_symmetry.space_group_name_H-M   'P 1'
#
loop_
_entity.id
_entity.type
_entity.pdbx_description
1 polymer ?
#
loop_
_entity_poly.entity_id
_entity_poly.type
_entity_poly.pdbx_seq_one_letter_code
_entity_poly.pdbx_strand_id
1 'polypeptide(L)' 'MSSMRDRQEGFEKKFAMDEETKFKAVARRNKLLGLWAAEKLDKSGVDADAYAK' A
#
# COMPACT_ATOMS: atom_id res chain seq x y z
N MET A 1 16.34 -10.74 28.68
CA MET A 1 15.27 -11.61 28.13
C MET A 1 15.60 -11.88 26.67
N SER A 2 15.97 -13.13 26.36
CA SER A 2 16.34 -13.61 25.02
C SER A 2 15.86 -15.05 24.89
N SER A 3 14.58 -15.28 25.19
CA SER A 3 13.97 -16.60 25.00
C SER A 3 13.51 -16.75 23.54
N MET A 4 13.37 -18.00 23.08
CA MET A 4 12.79 -18.29 21.76
C MET A 4 11.39 -17.69 21.61
N ARG A 5 10.63 -17.59 22.72
CA ARG A 5 9.29 -17.02 22.77
C ARG A 5 9.28 -15.51 22.50
N ASP A 6 10.19 -14.76 23.12
CA ASP A 6 10.32 -13.31 22.90
C ASP A 6 10.62 -13.01 21.42
N ARG A 7 11.40 -13.86 20.77
CA ARG A 7 11.71 -13.75 19.33
C ARG A 7 10.48 -14.01 18.48
N GLN A 8 9.70 -15.05 18.78
CA GLN A 8 8.47 -15.37 18.08
C GLN A 8 7.48 -14.18 18.12
N GLU A 9 7.21 -13.65 19.31
CA GLU A 9 6.30 -12.52 19.50
C GLU A 9 6.81 -11.26 18.76
N GLY A 10 8.13 -11.04 18.76
CA GLY A 10 8.76 -9.96 17.98
C GLY A 10 8.57 -10.10 16.47
N PHE A 11 8.68 -11.32 15.92
CA PHE A 11 8.44 -11.58 14.50
C PHE A 11 6.97 -11.42 14.12
N GLU A 12 6.05 -11.92 14.93
CA GLU A 12 4.61 -11.78 14.69
C GLU A 12 4.20 -10.29 14.67
N LYS A 13 4.68 -9.51 15.65
CA LYS A 13 4.41 -8.06 15.70
C LYS A 13 4.99 -7.32 14.49
N LYS A 14 6.23 -7.65 14.10
CA LYS A 14 6.87 -7.07 12.93
C LYS A 14 6.10 -7.40 11.66
N PHE A 15 5.73 -8.66 11.49
CA PHE A 15 4.98 -9.13 10.32
C PHE A 15 3.64 -8.41 10.16
N ALA A 16 2.88 -8.26 11.24
CA ALA A 16 1.60 -7.54 11.22
C ALA A 16 1.78 -6.07 10.77
N MET A 17 2.79 -5.38 11.31
CA MET A 17 3.10 -4.00 10.95
C MET A 17 3.58 -3.86 9.49
N ASP A 18 4.44 -4.79 9.04
CA ASP A 18 5.00 -4.79 7.69
C ASP A 18 3.89 -5.03 6.65
N GLU A 19 2.99 -5.99 6.89
CA GLU A 19 1.89 -6.28 5.96
C GLU A 19 0.86 -5.15 5.92
N GLU A 20 0.53 -4.52 7.06
CA GLU A 20 -0.34 -3.34 7.06
C GLU A 20 0.27 -2.18 6.27
N THR A 21 1.57 -1.93 6.46
CA THR A 21 2.29 -0.87 5.75
C THR A 21 2.35 -1.16 4.26
N LYS A 22 2.65 -2.41 3.88
CA LYS A 22 2.71 -2.85 2.49
C LYS A 22 1.36 -2.73 1.80
N PHE A 23 0.27 -3.13 2.45
CA PHE A 23 -1.09 -2.97 1.92
C PHE A 23 -1.40 -1.49 1.60
N LYS A 24 -1.16 -0.59 2.57
CA LYS A 24 -1.37 0.85 2.39
C LYS A 24 -0.49 1.42 1.29
N ALA A 25 0.77 1.00 1.21
CA ALA A 25 1.72 1.46 0.20
C ALA A 25 1.29 1.03 -1.21
N VAL A 26 0.87 -0.22 -1.40
CA VAL A 26 0.39 -0.74 -2.69
C VAL A 26 -0.86 0.00 -3.14
N ALA A 27 -1.84 0.20 -2.26
CA ALA A 27 -3.07 0.92 -2.59
C ALA A 27 -2.77 2.36 -3.04
N ARG A 28 -1.91 3.09 -2.31
CA ARG A 28 -1.52 4.46 -2.66
C ARG A 28 -0.75 4.52 -3.97
N ARG A 29 0.22 3.63 -4.17
CA ARG A 29 1.00 3.56 -5.42
C ARG A 29 0.11 3.31 -6.62
N ASN A 30 -0.84 2.37 -6.52
CA ASN A 30 -1.75 2.04 -7.62
C ASN A 30 -2.61 3.23 -7.99
N LYS A 31 -3.17 3.93 -7.00
CA LYS A 31 -3.95 5.15 -7.25
C LYS A 31 -3.12 6.22 -7.95
N LEU A 32 -1.90 6.50 -7.47
CA LEU A 32 -1.04 7.51 -8.08
C LEU A 32 -0.65 7.13 -9.51
N LEU A 33 -0.36 5.86 -9.77
CA LEU A 33 -0.07 5.36 -11.11
C LEU A 33 -1.29 5.49 -12.03
N GLY A 34 -2.48 5.19 -11.52
CA GLY A 34 -3.74 5.34 -12.25
C GLY A 34 -4.02 6.80 -12.63
N LEU A 35 -3.79 7.75 -11.72
CA LEU A 35 -3.92 9.18 -12.02
C LEU A 35 -2.92 9.64 -13.07
N TRP A 36 -1.65 9.20 -12.96
CA TRP A 36 -0.63 9.49 -13.97
C TRP A 36 -1.01 8.93 -15.35
N ALA A 37 -1.50 7.70 -15.40
CA ALA A 37 -1.95 7.08 -16.64
C ALA A 37 -3.20 7.78 -17.21
N ALA A 38 -4.13 8.20 -16.36
CA ALA A 38 -5.29 8.98 -16.78
C ALA A 38 -4.90 10.31 -17.43
N GLU A 39 -3.91 11.02 -16.86
CA GLU A 39 -3.34 12.23 -17.47
C GLU A 39 -2.77 11.94 -18.87
N LYS A 40 -2.09 10.81 -19.07
CA LYS A 40 -1.57 10.40 -20.39
C LYS A 40 -2.65 9.99 -21.39
N LEU A 41 -3.86 9.71 -20.92
CA LEU A 41 -5.02 9.35 -21.73
C LEU A 41 -5.99 10.53 -21.91
N ASP A 42 -5.55 11.76 -21.62
CA ASP A 42 -6.34 13.00 -21.66
C ASP A 42 -7.63 12.93 -20.81
N LYS A 43 -7.64 12.09 -19.77
CA LYS A 43 -8.74 12.01 -18.78
C LYS A 43 -8.48 13.01 -17.66
N SER A 44 -9.52 13.75 -17.26
CA SER A 44 -9.42 14.77 -16.21
C SER A 44 -10.60 14.72 -15.23
N GLY A 45 -10.41 15.31 -14.04
CA GLY A 45 -11.45 15.39 -13.01
C GLY A 45 -11.99 14.02 -12.61
N VAL A 46 -13.32 13.88 -12.66
CA VAL A 46 -14.04 12.67 -12.21
C VAL A 46 -13.63 11.43 -13.02
N ASP A 47 -13.28 11.59 -14.30
CA ASP A 47 -12.88 10.46 -15.16
C ASP A 47 -11.49 9.94 -14.81
N ALA A 48 -10.59 10.82 -14.35
CA ALA A 48 -9.26 10.41 -13.87
C ALA A 48 -9.37 9.70 -12.50
N ASP A 49 -10.22 10.21 -11.61
CA ASP A 49 -10.50 9.57 -10.32
C ASP A 49 -11.21 8.21 -10.48
N ALA A 50 -12.09 8.07 -11.46
CA ALA A 50 -12.72 6.80 -11.80
C ALA A 50 -11.71 5.80 -12.38
N TYR A 51 -10.75 6.27 -13.17
CA TYR A 51 -9.68 5.44 -13.74
C TYR A 51 -8.67 4.97 -12.67
N ALA A 52 -8.46 5.77 -11.62
CA ALA A 52 -7.50 5.51 -10.56
C ALA A 52 -8.06 4.81 -9.30
N LYS A 53 -9.34 4.41 -9.33
CA LYS A 53 -10.02 3.65 -8.26
C LYS A 53 -9.69 2.17 -8.35
#